data_AF-A0A2P5BC66-F1
#
_entry.id   AF-A0A2P5BC66-F1
#
_cell.length_a   1.000
_cell.length_b   1.000
_cell.length_c   1.000
_cell.angle_alpha   90.00
_cell.angle_beta   90.00
_cell.angle_gamma   90.00
#
_symmetry.space_group_name_H-M   'P 1'
#
loop_
_entity.id
_entity.type
_entity.pdbx_description
1 polymer ?
#
loop_
_entity_poly.entity_id
_entity_poly.type
_entity_poly.pdbx_seq_one_letter_code
_entity_poly.pdbx_strand_id
1 'polypeptide(L)'
;MAMCRRLNGQYWLTKYWQNYRHQTDVCHAYQVIINGGLGIENIIILMYDDIAYNSNNPFPRRIYNSFQEIDVYEGVEVDYAGENATADNLLAVLLGNPFQLIGGNGKVLSSSSRDRVFMFYSGHGNVEILGSIFTLLPNNTSVDATTSANALENSYGVYCGFGNDDGGDGVCLGSLYSVAWL
;
A
#
# COMPACT_ATOMS: atom_id res chain seq x y z
N MET A 1 -3.28 -4.17 -1.36
CA MET A 1 -3.43 -4.82 -0.04
C MET A 1 -2.15 -4.64 0.76
N ALA A 2 -2.12 -3.64 1.66
CA ALA A 2 -0.90 -3.25 2.34
C ALA A 2 -0.70 -4.02 3.67
N MET A 3 0.44 -4.70 3.81
CA MET A 3 0.83 -5.51 4.97
C MET A 3 1.26 -4.69 6.20
N CYS A 4 1.02 -5.22 7.39
CA CYS A 4 1.65 -4.81 8.64
C CYS A 4 1.98 -6.07 9.49
N ARG A 5 3.09 -6.06 10.25
CA ARG A 5 3.36 -7.00 11.36
C ARG A 5 3.97 -6.26 12.54
N ARG A 6 3.40 -6.30 13.73
CA ARG A 6 4.08 -5.75 14.91
C ARG A 6 5.22 -6.67 15.37
N LEU A 7 6.46 -6.30 15.05
CA LEU A 7 7.65 -6.73 15.80
C LEU A 7 8.45 -5.47 16.16
N ASN A 8 8.79 -5.33 17.44
CA ASN A 8 9.75 -4.33 17.96
C ASN A 8 9.40 -2.84 17.76
N GLY A 9 8.12 -2.46 17.72
CA GLY A 9 7.71 -1.06 17.76
C GLY A 9 7.93 -0.25 16.48
N GLN A 10 8.24 -0.91 15.35
CA GLN A 10 8.26 -0.30 14.02
C GLN A 10 6.90 -0.41 13.33
N TYR A 11 6.44 0.68 12.71
CA TYR A 11 5.17 0.78 11.97
C TYR A 11 5.41 0.44 10.49
N TRP A 12 4.62 -0.48 9.94
CA TRP A 12 4.81 -1.05 8.59
C TRP A 12 3.93 -0.42 7.51
N LEU A 13 2.80 0.16 7.91
CA LEU A 13 2.08 1.09 7.07
C LEU A 13 2.66 2.47 7.32
N THR A 14 3.11 3.09 6.24
CA THR A 14 3.75 4.38 6.34
C THR A 14 2.70 5.47 6.41
N LYS A 15 2.76 6.23 7.49
CA LYS A 15 2.00 7.45 7.71
C LYS A 15 2.89 8.67 7.50
N TYR A 16 2.28 9.84 7.55
CA TYR A 16 2.88 11.15 7.41
C TYR A 16 3.26 11.55 5.98
N TRP A 17 3.29 12.87 5.78
CA TRP A 17 3.54 13.52 4.49
C TRP A 17 4.79 13.03 3.77
N GLN A 18 5.91 12.83 4.48
CA GLN A 18 7.17 12.36 3.89
C GLN A 18 7.10 10.98 3.24
N ASN A 19 6.05 10.21 3.54
CA ASN A 19 5.81 8.89 2.99
C ASN A 19 4.70 8.88 1.92
N TYR A 20 4.40 10.04 1.33
CA TYR A 20 3.43 10.27 0.27
C TYR A 20 3.35 9.11 -0.74
N ARG A 21 4.49 8.74 -1.33
CA ARG A 21 4.62 7.70 -2.36
C ARG A 21 3.92 6.38 -2.06
N HIS A 22 3.89 5.93 -0.81
CA HIS A 22 3.41 4.58 -0.52
C HIS A 22 1.87 4.50 -0.58
N GLN A 23 1.18 5.54 -0.12
CA GLN A 23 -0.28 5.60 -0.23
C GLN A 23 -0.72 5.90 -1.65
N THR A 24 0.04 6.72 -2.39
CA THR A 24 -0.26 7.00 -3.80
C THR A 24 0.02 5.80 -4.71
N ASP A 25 1.04 4.98 -4.44
CA ASP A 25 1.23 3.69 -5.11
C ASP A 25 -0.01 2.79 -4.94
N VAL A 26 -0.55 2.69 -3.71
CA VAL A 26 -1.76 1.89 -3.42
C VAL A 26 -2.99 2.44 -4.13
N CYS A 27 -3.16 3.76 -4.13
CA CYS A 27 -4.27 4.42 -4.82
C CYS A 27 -4.17 4.25 -6.34
N HIS A 28 -2.97 4.35 -6.92
CA HIS A 28 -2.78 4.11 -8.36
C HIS A 28 -3.06 2.65 -8.71
N ALA A 29 -2.63 1.68 -7.89
CA ALA A 29 -3.00 0.28 -8.05
C ALA A 29 -4.51 0.06 -8.01
N TYR A 30 -5.23 0.75 -7.11
CA TYR A 30 -6.70 0.72 -7.08
C TYR A 30 -7.30 1.18 -8.41
N GLN A 31 -6.83 2.30 -8.95
CA GLN A 31 -7.32 2.82 -10.24
C GLN A 31 -7.07 1.83 -11.38
N VAL A 32 -5.88 1.22 -11.46
CA VAL A 32 -5.55 0.20 -12.48
C VAL A 32 -6.50 -1.01 -12.37
N ILE A 33 -6.74 -1.50 -11.15
CA ILE A 33 -7.58 -2.67 -10.89
C ILE A 33 -9.05 -2.38 -11.25
N ILE A 34 -9.59 -1.21 -10.87
CA ILE A 34 -10.96 -0.80 -11.21
C ILE A 34 -11.13 -0.62 -12.71
N ASN A 35 -10.17 0.04 -13.38
CA ASN A 35 -10.19 0.20 -14.84
C ASN A 35 -10.05 -1.15 -15.57
N GLY A 36 -9.43 -2.15 -14.93
CA GLY A 36 -9.39 -3.54 -15.40
C GLY A 36 -10.69 -4.32 -15.23
N GLY A 37 -11.71 -3.75 -14.58
CA GLY A 37 -13.05 -4.32 -14.44
C GLY A 37 -13.28 -5.18 -13.19
N LEU A 38 -12.37 -5.17 -12.21
CA LEU A 38 -12.64 -5.81 -10.91
C LEU A 38 -13.63 -4.94 -10.11
N GLY A 39 -14.69 -5.55 -9.58
CA GLY A 39 -15.65 -4.82 -8.74
C GLY A 39 -15.04 -4.35 -7.41
N ILE A 40 -15.42 -3.15 -6.96
CA ILE A 40 -14.97 -2.52 -5.70
C ILE A 40 -15.18 -3.42 -4.48
N GLU A 41 -16.20 -4.27 -4.51
CA GLU A 41 -16.53 -5.22 -3.45
C GLU A 41 -15.46 -6.30 -3.25
N ASN A 42 -14.63 -6.53 -4.28
CA ASN A 42 -13.54 -7.50 -4.26
C ASN A 42 -12.17 -6.88 -3.96
N ILE A 43 -12.12 -5.57 -3.69
CA ILE A 43 -10.90 -4.84 -3.35
C ILE A 43 -10.92 -4.50 -1.87
N ILE A 44 -9.80 -4.80 -1.20
CA ILE A 44 -9.59 -4.49 0.21
C ILE A 44 -8.37 -3.57 0.36
N ILE A 45 -8.60 -2.35 0.84
CA ILE A 45 -7.59 -1.31 1.04
C ILE A 45 -7.34 -1.11 2.54
N LEU A 46 -6.07 -1.28 2.91
CA LEU A 46 -5.52 -0.89 4.21
C LEU A 46 -4.51 0.22 3.94
N MET A 47 -4.75 1.42 4.45
CA MET A 47 -3.80 2.53 4.34
C MET A 47 -4.07 3.54 5.46
N TYR A 48 -3.08 4.36 5.83
CA TYR A 48 -3.28 5.28 6.95
C TYR A 48 -4.27 6.42 6.62
N ASP A 49 -4.36 6.79 5.35
CA ASP A 49 -5.31 7.78 4.79
C ASP A 49 -5.09 9.22 5.32
N ASP A 50 -3.82 9.62 5.45
CA ASP A 50 -3.41 10.93 5.97
C ASP A 50 -2.71 11.84 4.96
N ILE A 51 -2.75 11.49 3.68
CA ILE A 51 -2.11 12.26 2.59
C ILE A 51 -3.08 13.21 1.92
N ALA A 52 -4.25 12.73 1.49
CA ALA A 52 -5.22 13.54 0.73
C ALA A 52 -5.70 14.78 1.50
N TYR A 53 -5.86 14.67 2.82
CA TYR A 53 -6.27 15.74 3.72
C TYR A 53 -5.12 16.36 4.52
N ASN A 54 -3.87 16.05 4.17
CA ASN A 54 -2.72 16.59 4.89
C ASN A 54 -2.65 18.11 4.73
N SER A 55 -2.27 18.84 5.79
CA SER A 55 -2.08 20.30 5.73
C SER A 55 -0.97 20.72 4.77
N ASN A 56 0.00 19.84 4.50
CA ASN A 56 1.07 20.08 3.54
C ASN A 56 0.65 19.78 2.10
N ASN A 57 -0.55 19.23 1.86
CA ASN A 57 -1.02 18.93 0.52
C ASN A 57 -1.52 20.21 -0.17
N PRO A 58 -0.83 20.72 -1.21
CA PRO A 58 -1.28 21.92 -1.93
C PRO A 58 -2.55 21.67 -2.75
N PHE A 59 -2.94 20.40 -2.95
CA PHE A 59 -4.15 20.00 -3.65
C PHE A 59 -5.08 19.21 -2.72
N PRO A 60 -5.89 19.89 -1.89
CA PRO A 60 -6.77 19.21 -0.95
C PRO A 60 -7.63 18.14 -1.63
N ARG A 61 -7.64 16.95 -1.04
CA ARG A 61 -8.41 15.77 -1.47
C ARG A 61 -7.94 15.12 -2.76
N ARG A 62 -6.81 15.54 -3.34
CA ARG A 62 -6.20 14.92 -4.51
C ARG A 62 -4.80 14.46 -4.19
N ILE A 63 -4.40 13.31 -4.74
CA ILE A 63 -3.03 12.83 -4.64
C ILE A 63 -2.56 12.28 -5.99
N TYR A 64 -1.26 12.37 -6.26
CA TYR A 64 -0.71 12.06 -7.58
C TYR A 64 0.38 10.98 -7.47
N ASN A 65 0.44 10.05 -8.42
CA ASN A 65 1.53 9.05 -8.48
C ASN A 65 2.53 9.32 -9.62
N SER A 66 2.48 10.51 -10.22
CA SER A 66 3.46 11.01 -11.20
C SER A 66 3.33 12.52 -11.38
N PHE A 67 4.26 13.14 -12.12
CA PHE A 67 4.19 14.56 -12.50
C PHE A 67 3.11 14.88 -13.54
N GLN A 68 2.32 13.90 -13.99
CA GLN A 68 1.18 14.15 -14.87
C GLN A 68 -0.04 14.72 -14.12
N GLU A 69 0.01 14.76 -12.79
CA GLU A 69 -1.04 15.32 -11.92
C GLU A 69 -2.44 14.70 -12.15
N ILE A 70 -2.46 13.43 -12.54
CA ILE A 70 -3.69 12.63 -12.59
C ILE A 70 -4.00 12.19 -11.17
N ASP A 71 -5.15 12.62 -10.64
CA ASP A 71 -5.60 12.23 -9.31
C ASP A 71 -5.86 10.72 -9.24
N VAL A 72 -5.22 10.07 -8.28
CA VAL A 72 -5.39 8.63 -8.03
C VAL A 72 -6.24 8.35 -6.79
N TYR A 73 -6.62 9.37 -6.01
CA TYR A 73 -7.39 9.19 -4.77
C TYR A 73 -8.90 9.10 -4.99
N GLU A 74 -9.43 9.78 -6.01
CA GLU A 74 -10.87 9.84 -6.26
C GLU A 74 -11.49 8.43 -6.31
N GLY A 75 -12.53 8.21 -5.50
CA GLY A 75 -13.28 6.96 -5.45
C GLY A 75 -12.63 5.82 -4.66
N VAL A 76 -11.40 5.97 -4.15
CA VAL A 76 -10.73 4.93 -3.36
C VAL A 76 -11.51 4.65 -2.06
N GLU A 77 -12.02 3.43 -1.90
CA GLU A 77 -12.65 2.97 -0.66
C GLU A 77 -11.62 2.38 0.29
N VAL A 78 -11.33 3.09 1.39
CA VAL A 78 -10.40 2.62 2.43
C VAL A 78 -11.15 1.81 3.49
N ASP A 79 -10.95 0.50 3.49
CA ASP A 79 -11.64 -0.41 4.43
C ASP A 79 -11.06 -0.32 5.85
N TYR A 80 -9.75 -0.10 5.95
CA TYR A 80 -9.03 0.01 7.22
C TYR A 80 -8.10 1.23 7.19
N ALA A 81 -8.62 2.36 7.67
CA ALA A 81 -7.93 3.64 7.76
C ALA A 81 -7.19 3.83 9.11
N GLY A 82 -6.15 4.68 9.10
CA GLY A 82 -5.45 5.13 10.31
C GLY A 82 -5.00 3.99 11.23
N GLU A 83 -5.40 4.05 12.50
CA GLU A 83 -5.04 3.04 13.51
C GLU A 83 -5.70 1.67 13.30
N ASN A 84 -6.66 1.54 12.37
CA ASN A 84 -7.20 0.23 11.97
C ASN A 84 -6.34 -0.45 10.91
N ALA A 85 -5.37 0.25 10.33
CA ALA A 85 -4.46 -0.28 9.34
C ALA A 85 -3.33 -1.07 10.07
N THR A 86 -3.69 -2.26 10.58
CA THR A 86 -2.85 -3.06 11.48
C THR A 86 -2.48 -4.42 10.91
N ALA A 87 -1.50 -5.03 11.55
CA ALA A 87 -1.05 -6.38 11.24
C ALA A 87 -2.12 -7.44 11.46
N ASP A 88 -2.81 -7.30 12.59
CA ASP A 88 -3.83 -8.25 13.00
C ASP A 88 -5.02 -8.17 12.05
N ASN A 89 -5.40 -6.95 11.62
CA ASN A 89 -6.43 -6.76 10.62
C ASN A 89 -6.02 -7.30 9.25
N LEU A 90 -4.78 -7.07 8.81
CA LEU A 90 -4.29 -7.71 7.58
C LEU A 90 -4.41 -9.23 7.66
N LEU A 91 -3.92 -9.83 8.74
CA LEU A 91 -3.94 -11.29 8.90
C LEU A 91 -5.38 -11.81 8.92
N ALA A 92 -6.27 -11.16 9.65
CA ALA A 92 -7.69 -11.49 9.70
C ALA A 92 -8.35 -11.35 8.31
N VAL A 93 -8.01 -10.30 7.54
CA VAL A 93 -8.44 -10.13 6.15
C VAL A 93 -7.98 -11.30 5.29
N LEU A 94 -6.70 -11.64 5.31
CA LEU A 94 -6.11 -12.73 4.52
C LEU A 94 -6.67 -14.11 4.90
N LEU A 95 -6.98 -14.31 6.17
CA LEU A 95 -7.61 -15.54 6.67
C LEU A 95 -9.12 -15.59 6.41
N GLY A 96 -9.72 -14.53 5.87
CA GLY A 96 -11.17 -14.44 5.67
C GLY A 96 -11.96 -14.48 6.98
N ASN A 97 -11.38 -14.01 8.09
CA ASN A 97 -11.94 -14.16 9.42
C ASN A 97 -12.39 -12.81 10.01
N PRO A 98 -13.67 -12.42 9.87
CA PRO A 98 -14.15 -11.13 10.37
C PRO A 98 -14.18 -11.05 11.89
N PHE A 99 -14.17 -12.18 12.62
CA PHE A 99 -14.21 -12.21 14.08
C PHE A 99 -12.88 -11.83 14.74
N GLN A 100 -11.79 -11.76 13.96
CA GLN A 100 -10.48 -11.32 14.43
C GLN A 100 -10.18 -9.85 14.13
N LEU A 101 -11.10 -9.15 13.46
CA LEU A 101 -10.93 -7.74 13.13
C LEU A 101 -11.10 -6.84 14.35
N ILE A 102 -10.28 -5.79 14.39
CA ILE A 102 -10.36 -4.70 15.36
C ILE A 102 -10.55 -3.40 14.56
N GLY A 103 -11.79 -2.90 14.50
CA GLY A 103 -12.14 -1.72 13.71
C GLY A 103 -12.18 -1.98 12.20
N GLY A 104 -12.20 -0.89 11.41
CA GLY A 104 -12.45 -0.95 9.97
C GLY A 104 -13.92 -1.26 9.63
N ASN A 105 -14.21 -1.48 8.35
CA ASN A 105 -15.58 -1.73 7.87
C ASN A 105 -16.01 -3.22 7.87
N GLY A 106 -15.11 -4.14 8.24
CA GLY A 106 -15.41 -5.58 8.29
C GLY A 106 -15.12 -6.37 7.01
N LYS A 107 -14.69 -5.73 5.92
CA LYS A 107 -14.43 -6.40 4.64
C LYS A 107 -13.21 -7.32 4.73
N VAL A 108 -13.41 -8.63 4.57
CA VAL A 108 -12.35 -9.64 4.56
C VAL A 108 -12.27 -10.35 3.20
N LEU A 109 -11.15 -11.05 2.94
CA LEU A 109 -11.00 -11.84 1.73
C LEU A 109 -11.96 -13.03 1.77
N SER A 110 -12.99 -13.00 0.93
CA SER A 110 -13.93 -14.10 0.75
C SER A 110 -13.64 -14.82 -0.56
N SER A 111 -12.59 -15.65 -0.57
CA SER A 111 -12.14 -16.39 -1.76
C SER A 111 -12.38 -17.90 -1.63
N SER A 112 -12.64 -18.54 -2.76
CA SER A 112 -12.69 -19.99 -2.96
C SER A 112 -11.43 -20.49 -3.67
N SER A 113 -11.32 -21.82 -3.82
CA SER A 113 -10.20 -22.45 -4.55
C SER A 113 -10.14 -22.15 -6.05
N ARG A 114 -11.15 -21.46 -6.60
CA ARG A 114 -11.19 -21.04 -8.02
C ARG A 114 -10.73 -19.60 -8.23
N ASP A 115 -10.60 -18.84 -7.15
CA ASP A 115 -10.32 -17.42 -7.21
C ASP A 115 -8.81 -17.17 -7.25
N ARG A 116 -8.42 -16.07 -7.88
CA ARG A 116 -7.04 -15.58 -7.88
C ARG A 116 -6.96 -14.36 -6.98
N VAL A 117 -5.98 -14.37 -6.08
CA VAL A 117 -5.76 -13.28 -5.13
C VAL A 117 -4.53 -12.52 -5.59
N PHE A 118 -4.69 -11.21 -5.79
CA PHE A 118 -3.58 -10.30 -6.03
C PHE A 118 -3.31 -9.47 -4.78
N MET A 119 -2.04 -9.43 -4.37
CA MET A 119 -1.62 -8.71 -3.18
C MET A 119 -0.48 -7.75 -3.53
N PHE A 120 -0.72 -6.47 -3.33
CA PHE A 120 0.27 -5.41 -3.53
C PHE A 120 0.49 -4.60 -2.25
N TYR A 121 1.75 -4.51 -1.84
CA TYR A 121 2.22 -3.74 -0.68
C TYR A 121 3.26 -2.70 -1.10
N SER A 122 3.09 -1.48 -0.62
CA SER A 122 4.09 -0.40 -0.70
C SER A 122 4.28 0.20 0.69
N GLY A 123 5.53 0.29 1.13
CA GLY A 123 5.90 0.77 2.46
C GLY A 123 7.40 0.60 2.74
N HIS A 124 7.83 0.97 3.94
CA HIS A 124 9.24 0.84 4.34
C HIS A 124 9.58 -0.61 4.66
N GLY A 125 10.74 -1.06 4.19
CA GLY A 125 11.30 -2.37 4.50
C GLY A 125 12.54 -2.31 5.39
N ASN A 126 12.86 -3.44 6.01
CA ASN A 126 14.17 -3.70 6.60
C ASN A 126 14.58 -5.14 6.26
N VAL A 127 15.87 -5.45 6.43
CA VAL A 127 16.42 -6.81 6.40
C VAL A 127 15.63 -7.67 7.41
N GLU A 128 15.31 -8.90 7.02
CA GLU A 128 14.44 -9.85 7.76
C GLU A 128 12.95 -9.51 7.83
N ILE A 129 12.50 -8.41 7.19
CA ILE A 129 11.09 -8.03 7.27
C ILE A 129 10.41 -7.91 5.91
N LEU A 130 10.98 -7.21 4.92
CA LEU A 130 10.29 -7.02 3.63
C LEU A 130 11.14 -7.25 2.35
N GLY A 131 12.44 -6.95 2.36
CA GLY A 131 13.33 -7.28 1.22
C GLY A 131 13.71 -8.76 1.15
N SER A 132 13.58 -9.47 2.27
CA SER A 132 13.88 -10.90 2.41
C SER A 132 12.64 -11.73 2.78
N ILE A 133 11.44 -11.17 2.70
CA ILE A 133 10.22 -11.79 3.28
C ILE A 133 9.89 -13.15 2.64
N PHE A 134 10.24 -13.33 1.37
CA PHE A 134 9.96 -14.56 0.62
C PHE A 134 11.14 -15.53 0.55
N THR A 135 12.28 -15.25 1.19
CA THR A 135 13.38 -16.23 1.25
C THR A 135 12.99 -17.50 2.02
N LEU A 136 11.95 -17.42 2.85
CA LEU A 136 11.36 -18.52 3.59
C LEU A 136 10.07 -19.07 2.96
N LEU A 137 9.65 -18.55 1.80
CA LEU A 137 8.43 -19.03 1.14
C LEU A 137 8.65 -20.46 0.64
N PRO A 138 7.84 -21.44 1.05
CA PRO A 138 8.00 -22.81 0.57
C PRO A 138 7.66 -22.93 -0.92
N ASN A 139 8.48 -23.68 -1.67
CA ASN A 139 8.28 -23.91 -3.10
C ASN A 139 7.07 -24.80 -3.44
N ASN A 140 6.39 -25.35 -2.44
CA ASN A 140 5.20 -26.20 -2.59
C ASN A 140 3.89 -25.42 -2.31
N THR A 141 3.88 -24.13 -2.60
CA THR A 141 2.70 -23.26 -2.49
C THR A 141 2.26 -22.77 -3.87
N SER A 142 1.01 -22.33 -4.00
CA SER A 142 0.50 -21.68 -5.22
C SER A 142 0.70 -20.15 -5.19
N VAL A 143 1.77 -19.70 -4.51
CA VAL A 143 2.08 -18.28 -4.31
C VAL A 143 3.29 -17.91 -5.15
N ASP A 144 3.08 -16.97 -6.08
CA ASP A 144 4.15 -16.30 -6.81
C ASP A 144 4.37 -14.92 -6.19
N ALA A 145 5.64 -14.57 -5.95
CA ALA A 145 6.00 -13.31 -5.30
C ALA A 145 7.18 -12.65 -6.00
N THR A 146 7.09 -11.34 -6.19
CA THR A 146 8.16 -10.48 -6.69
C THR A 146 8.42 -9.37 -5.68
N THR A 147 9.68 -8.96 -5.51
CA THR A 147 10.07 -7.88 -4.60
C THR A 147 10.83 -6.78 -5.35
N SER A 148 10.73 -5.56 -4.85
CA SER A 148 11.43 -4.40 -5.44
C SER A 148 12.94 -4.42 -5.24
N ALA A 149 13.42 -5.24 -4.30
CA ALA A 149 14.79 -5.33 -3.87
C ALA A 149 15.04 -6.72 -3.27
N ASN A 150 16.28 -7.20 -3.37
CA ASN A 150 16.77 -8.36 -2.62
C ASN A 150 17.06 -8.01 -1.14
N ALA A 151 17.57 -8.99 -0.38
CA ALA A 151 17.81 -8.84 1.06
C ALA A 151 18.93 -7.83 1.45
N LEU A 152 19.73 -7.37 0.49
CA LEU A 152 20.93 -6.56 0.70
C LEU A 152 20.91 -5.21 -0.03
N GLU A 153 19.85 -4.92 -0.80
CA GLU A 153 19.74 -3.69 -1.57
C GLU A 153 18.52 -2.85 -1.15
N ASN A 154 18.55 -1.56 -1.48
CA ASN A 154 17.45 -0.65 -1.23
C ASN A 154 16.49 -0.62 -2.42
N SER A 155 15.21 -0.35 -2.14
CA SER A 155 14.27 0.14 -3.14
C SER A 155 14.34 1.67 -3.24
N TYR A 156 13.79 2.24 -4.32
CA TYR A 156 13.95 3.65 -4.64
C TYR A 156 12.60 4.36 -4.81
N GLY A 157 12.51 5.59 -4.32
CA GLY A 157 11.44 6.52 -4.69
C GLY A 157 11.67 7.08 -6.10
N VAL A 158 10.59 7.49 -6.77
CA VAL A 158 10.61 8.15 -8.07
C VAL A 158 9.68 9.36 -8.06
N TYR A 159 9.85 10.26 -9.02
CA TYR A 159 9.11 11.52 -9.10
C TYR A 159 9.26 12.35 -7.81
N CYS A 160 10.51 12.55 -7.40
CA CYS A 160 10.87 13.25 -6.18
C CYS A 160 11.00 14.75 -6.38
N GLY A 161 10.79 15.50 -5.29
CA GLY A 161 10.84 16.96 -5.26
C GLY A 161 9.47 17.62 -5.40
N PHE A 162 8.39 16.88 -5.22
CA PHE A 162 7.05 17.44 -5.18
C PHE A 162 6.83 18.25 -3.89
N GLY A 163 6.21 19.43 -4.02
CA GLY A 163 5.97 20.34 -2.91
C GLY A 163 7.19 21.16 -2.45
N ASN A 164 8.20 21.31 -3.32
CA ASN A 164 9.45 22.03 -3.03
C ASN A 164 9.41 23.55 -3.26
N ASP A 165 8.23 24.14 -3.28
CA ASP A 165 8.08 25.56 -3.60
C ASP A 165 8.81 26.48 -2.59
N ASP A 166 9.11 25.97 -1.39
CA ASP A 166 9.82 26.68 -0.30
C ASP A 166 11.32 26.30 -0.17
N GLY A 167 11.90 25.55 -1.13
CA GLY A 167 13.33 25.21 -1.12
C GLY A 167 13.75 24.05 -0.21
N GLY A 168 12.81 23.19 0.19
CA GLY A 168 13.07 21.91 0.85
C GLY A 168 13.40 20.76 -0.12
N ASP A 169 13.51 19.53 0.40
CA ASP A 169 13.75 18.30 -0.38
C ASP A 169 12.46 17.69 -0.96
N GLY A 170 11.32 17.95 -0.33
CA GLY A 170 10.00 17.61 -0.85
C GLY A 170 9.67 16.14 -0.67
N VAL A 171 8.67 15.66 -1.38
CA VAL A 171 8.27 14.25 -1.33
C VAL A 171 8.41 13.59 -2.69
N CYS A 172 8.54 12.27 -2.68
CA CYS A 172 8.41 11.46 -3.88
C CYS A 172 6.95 11.09 -4.09
N LEU A 173 6.47 11.18 -5.34
CA LEU A 173 5.09 10.85 -5.68
C LEU A 173 4.85 9.35 -5.86
N GLY A 174 5.89 8.55 -6.10
CA GLY A 174 5.75 7.10 -6.25
C GLY A 174 7.02 6.34 -5.89
N SER A 175 6.95 5.00 -5.92
CA SER A 175 8.12 4.13 -5.77
C SER A 175 8.50 3.52 -7.12
N LEU A 176 9.80 3.44 -7.43
CA LEU A 176 10.30 3.04 -8.76
C LEU A 176 9.72 1.70 -9.23
N TYR A 177 9.78 0.68 -8.36
CA TYR A 177 9.23 -0.63 -8.69
C TYR A 177 7.71 -0.59 -8.86
N SER A 178 7.00 0.07 -7.95
CA SER A 178 5.54 0.21 -7.99
C SER A 178 5.08 0.83 -9.31
N VAL A 179 5.62 1.99 -9.65
CA VAL A 179 5.29 2.73 -10.87
C VAL A 179 5.65 1.93 -12.13
N ALA A 180 6.66 1.06 -12.09
CA ALA A 180 7.09 0.32 -13.27
C ALA A 180 6.15 -0.82 -13.68
N TRP A 181 5.37 -1.39 -12.74
CA TRP A 181 4.40 -2.45 -13.07
C TRP A 181 2.97 -1.94 -13.23
N LEU A 182 2.67 -0.75 -12.70
CA LEU A 182 1.41 -0.01 -12.86
C LEU A 182 1.28 0.61 -14.25
#